data_AF-A0AAE3GL82-F1
#
_entry.id   AF-A0AAE3GL82-F1
#
_cell.length_a   1.000
_cell.length_b   1.000
_cell.length_c   1.000
_cell.angle_alpha   90.00
_cell.angle_beta   90.00
_cell.angle_gamma   90.00
#
_symmetry.space_group_name_H-M   'P 1'
#
loop_
_entity.id
_entity.type
_entity.pdbx_description
1 polymer ?
#
loop_
_entity_poly.entity_id
_entity_poly.type
_entity_poly.pdbx_seq_one_letter_code
_entity_poly.pdbx_strand_id
1 'polypeptide(L)' 'MAARGWGRIIHLASQQSIRAFGNSGAYGVAKAGLAALTRSQAEAWSRHGVRVNAIAPGFVSTPLTRAVFA' A
#
# COMPACT_ATOMS: atom_id res chain seq x y z
N MET A 1 7.63 5.62 -17.03
CA MET A 1 8.74 5.49 -16.07
C MET A 1 9.77 4.47 -16.55
N ALA A 2 9.40 3.20 -16.78
CA ALA A 2 10.33 2.17 -17.24
C ALA A 2 11.12 2.55 -18.51
N ALA A 3 10.46 3.04 -19.56
CA ALA A 3 11.15 3.50 -20.78
C ALA A 3 12.14 4.67 -20.56
N ARG A 4 12.01 5.42 -19.45
CA ARG A 4 12.91 6.51 -19.07
C ARG A 4 14.07 6.03 -18.19
N GLY A 5 14.14 4.74 -17.85
CA GLY A 5 15.19 4.15 -16.98
C GLY A 5 15.10 4.55 -15.51
N TRP A 6 14.04 5.26 -15.08
CA TRP A 6 13.89 5.72 -13.70
C TRP A 6 12.43 5.95 -13.31
N GLY A 7 12.07 5.60 -12.07
CA GLY A 7 10.77 5.92 -11.47
C GLY A 7 10.67 5.52 -10.00
N ARG A 8 9.78 6.17 -9.25
CA ARG A 8 9.47 5.83 -7.85
C ARG A 8 7.96 5.80 -7.67
N ILE A 9 7.43 4.71 -7.13
CA ILE A 9 6.01 4.54 -6.83
C ILE A 9 5.90 4.15 -5.36
N ILE A 10 5.02 4.83 -4.63
CA ILE A 10 4.71 4.54 -3.24
C ILE A 10 3.19 4.34 -3.13
N HIS A 11 2.77 3.11 -2.80
CA HIS A 11 1.38 2.79 -2.52
C HIS A 11 1.06 3.04 -1.04
N LEU A 12 -0.11 3.61 -0.77
CA LEU A 12 -0.62 3.83 0.58
C LEU A 12 -1.49 2.64 0.98
N ALA A 13 -0.84 1.65 1.60
CA ALA A 13 -1.45 0.43 2.11
C ALA A 13 -2.08 0.66 3.50
N SER A 14 -2.10 -0.37 4.34
CA SER A 14 -2.57 -0.30 5.74
C SER A 14 -1.91 -1.43 6.53
N GLN A 15 -1.81 -1.32 7.85
CA GLN A 15 -1.52 -2.49 8.68
C GLN A 15 -2.52 -3.64 8.44
N GLN A 16 -3.74 -3.33 7.96
CA GLN A 16 -4.72 -4.33 7.52
C GLN A 16 -4.33 -5.10 6.24
N SER A 17 -3.27 -4.71 5.54
CA SER A 17 -2.70 -5.51 4.45
C SER A 17 -2.15 -6.86 4.94
N ILE A 18 -1.81 -6.97 6.23
CA ILE A 18 -1.23 -8.18 6.84
C ILE A 18 -1.87 -8.56 8.20
N ARG A 19 -2.79 -7.74 8.74
CA ARG A 19 -3.52 -8.02 10.00
C ARG A 19 -5.03 -7.90 9.80
N ALA A 20 -5.77 -8.96 10.08
CA ALA A 20 -7.22 -8.96 9.89
C ALA A 20 -7.98 -8.17 10.96
N PHE A 21 -9.02 -7.46 10.55
CA PHE A 21 -9.94 -6.73 11.43
C PHE A 21 -11.37 -7.14 11.04
N GLY A 22 -12.13 -7.70 12.00
CA GLY A 22 -13.42 -8.36 11.71
C GLY A 22 -14.50 -7.45 11.12
N ASN A 23 -14.38 -6.14 11.27
CA ASN A 23 -15.35 -5.14 10.80
C ASN A 23 -14.91 -4.43 9.50
N SER A 24 -13.85 -4.89 8.82
CA SER A 24 -13.20 -4.16 7.74
C SER A 24 -12.83 -5.06 6.55
N GLY A 25 -13.74 -5.96 6.15
CA GLY A 25 -13.49 -6.97 5.11
C GLY A 25 -13.07 -6.37 3.77
N ALA A 26 -13.93 -5.55 3.14
CA ALA A 26 -13.66 -4.98 1.82
C ALA A 26 -12.42 -4.07 1.81
N TYR A 27 -12.24 -3.25 2.85
CA TYR A 27 -11.08 -2.38 2.98
C TYR A 27 -9.79 -3.21 3.22
N GLY A 28 -9.84 -4.23 4.07
CA GLY A 28 -8.73 -5.17 4.29
C GLY A 28 -8.30 -5.87 3.00
N VAL A 29 -9.26 -6.41 2.23
CA VAL A 29 -9.01 -7.02 0.91
C VAL A 29 -8.34 -6.02 -0.04
N ALA A 30 -8.87 -4.81 -0.15
CA ALA A 30 -8.30 -3.79 -1.02
C ALA A 30 -6.85 -3.44 -0.62
N LYS A 31 -6.58 -3.31 0.69
CA LYS A 31 -5.24 -2.99 1.20
C LYS A 31 -4.28 -4.17 1.07
N ALA A 32 -4.72 -5.42 1.21
CA ALA A 32 -3.91 -6.60 0.91
C ALA A 32 -3.58 -6.69 -0.59
N GLY A 33 -4.55 -6.36 -1.45
CA GLY A 33 -4.37 -6.25 -2.90
C GLY A 33 -3.29 -5.24 -3.28
N LEU A 34 -3.24 -4.07 -2.64
CA LEU A 34 -2.15 -3.10 -2.85
C LEU A 34 -0.77 -3.66 -2.49
N ALA A 35 -0.66 -4.48 -1.43
CA ALA A 35 0.61 -5.10 -1.07
C ALA A 35 1.05 -6.14 -2.13
N ALA A 36 0.11 -6.92 -2.68
CA ALA A 36 0.39 -7.83 -3.78
C ALA A 36 0.78 -7.09 -5.08
N LEU A 37 0.04 -6.04 -5.43
CA LEU A 37 0.33 -5.18 -6.59
C LEU A 37 1.71 -4.54 -6.48
N THR A 38 2.08 -4.06 -5.30
CA THR A 38 3.41 -3.49 -5.03
C THR A 38 4.51 -4.47 -5.37
N ARG A 39 4.40 -5.73 -4.91
CA ARG A 39 5.38 -6.78 -5.21
C ARG A 39 5.44 -7.11 -6.70
N SER A 40 4.29 -7.24 -7.35
CA SER A 40 4.20 -7.51 -8.79
C SER A 40 4.85 -6.40 -9.62
N GLN A 41 4.58 -5.13 -9.32
CA GLN A 41 5.18 -3.99 -10.03
C GLN A 41 6.67 -3.83 -9.73
N ALA A 42 7.10 -4.09 -8.50
CA ALA A 42 8.52 -4.08 -8.14
C ALA A 42 9.30 -5.15 -8.91
N GLU A 43 8.79 -6.37 -9.00
CA GLU A 43 9.36 -7.45 -9.79
C GLU A 43 9.46 -7.03 -11.26
N ALA A 44 8.35 -6.58 -11.85
CA ALA A 44 8.27 -6.28 -13.28
C ALA A 44 9.20 -5.12 -13.71
N TRP A 45 9.40 -4.11 -12.86
CA TRP A 45 10.03 -2.84 -13.25
C TRP A 45 11.36 -2.51 -12.57
N SER A 46 11.80 -3.30 -11.59
CA SER A 46 13.08 -3.08 -10.88
C SER A 46 14.28 -3.00 -11.83
N ARG A 47 14.38 -3.92 -12.80
CA ARG A 47 15.45 -3.94 -13.82
C ARG A 47 15.48 -2.70 -14.72
N HIS A 48 14.37 -1.97 -14.79
CA HIS A 48 14.23 -0.74 -15.57
C HIS A 48 14.43 0.53 -14.73
N GLY A 49 15.01 0.40 -13.53
CA GLY A 49 15.31 1.51 -12.63
C GLY A 49 14.09 2.09 -11.89
N VAL A 50 12.94 1.41 -11.94
CA VAL A 50 11.72 1.81 -11.23
C VAL A 50 11.63 1.06 -9.90
N ARG A 51 11.57 1.81 -8.79
CA ARG A 51 11.39 1.26 -7.45
C ARG A 51 9.94 1.44 -7.02
N VAL A 52 9.31 0.37 -6.57
CA VAL A 52 7.92 0.35 -6.10
C VAL A 52 7.89 -0.17 -4.68
N ASN A 53 7.29 0.59 -3.76
CA ASN A 53 7.12 0.20 -2.36
C ASN A 53 5.71 0.53 -1.87
N ALA A 54 5.34 -0.01 -0.73
CA ALA A 54 4.13 0.35 -0.01
C ALA A 54 4.48 0.84 1.39
N ILE A 55 3.76 1.85 1.86
CA ILE A 55 3.75 2.26 3.26
C ILE A 55 2.44 1.76 3.85
N ALA A 56 2.50 1.08 4.99
CA ALA A 56 1.36 0.54 5.71
C ALA A 56 1.18 1.28 7.04
N PRO A 57 0.43 2.39 7.07
CA PRO A 57 0.21 3.13 8.30
C PRO A 57 -0.62 2.32 9.30
N GLY A 58 -0.41 2.62 10.58
CA GLY A 58 -1.36 2.27 11.63
C GLY A 58 -2.46 3.30 11.79
N PHE A 59 -2.97 3.45 13.01
CA PHE A 59 -3.86 4.56 13.32
C PHE A 59 -3.06 5.85 13.29
N VAL A 60 -3.41 6.76 12.38
CA VAL A 60 -2.78 8.08 12.22
C VAL A 60 -3.85 9.12 12.45
N SER A 61 -3.59 10.11 13.29
CA SER A 61 -4.57 11.18 13.56
C SER A 61 -4.85 11.99 12.29
N THR A 62 -6.03 11.78 11.71
CA THR A 62 -6.53 12.45 10.51
C THR A 62 -8.05 12.65 10.65
N PRO A 63 -8.68 13.50 9.82
CA PRO A 63 -10.14 13.61 9.81
C PRO A 63 -10.86 12.26 9.57
N LEU A 64 -10.31 11.39 8.72
CA LEU A 64 -10.87 10.07 8.43
C LEU A 64 -10.93 9.15 9.66
N THR A 65 -9.90 9.21 10.51
CA THR A 65 -9.75 8.32 11.67
C THR A 65 -10.27 8.93 12.95
N ARG A 66 -10.94 10.08 12.91
CA ARG A 66 -11.39 10.79 14.13
C ARG A 66 -12.18 9.87 15.07
N ALA A 67 -13.07 9.04 14.53
CA ALA A 67 -13.88 8.10 15.31
C ALA A 67 -13.08 6.99 16.00
N VAL A 68 -11.85 6.70 15.55
CA VAL A 68 -10.96 5.73 16.19
C VAL A 68 -10.30 6.29 17.46
N PHE A 69 -10.18 7.63 17.54
CA PHE A 69 -9.53 8.34 18.65
C PHE A 69 -10.54 9.09 19.55
N ALA A 70 -11.83 8.84 19.35
CA ALA A 70 -12.91 9.42 20.15
C ALA A 70 -13.09 8.67 21.47
#